data_AF-A0AA35TIC5-F1
#
_entry.id   AF-A0AA35TIC5-F1
#
_cell.length_a   1.000
_cell.length_b   1.000
_cell.length_c   1.000
_cell.angle_alpha   90.00
_cell.angle_beta   90.00
_cell.angle_gamma   90.00
#
_symmetry.space_group_name_H-M   'P 1'
#
loop_
_entity.id
_entity.type
_entity.pdbx_description
1 polymer ?
#
loop_
_entity_poly.entity_id
_entity_poly.type
_entity_poly.pdbx_seq_one_letter_code
_entity_poly.pdbx_strand_id
1 'polypeptide(L)'
;MMILVQKLSLVPFAVHDGELSVACITCCCSPTITSCVSGMGGNSRPLNKDQEKQKLTSVPSVLEYMSYCFNFHSVLVGPSVTMREHLDFMDGSNFSASATSSQQATTNTSQSTEKHKEPSYLYPACTKLLIALGFCALYVYSVDYHTPFPIDPSVNVFVKVLRFSLVCFIIRCRFYFIFALNDSVSNAAGLGFEGYDERNRPKWGLAQNYDTVGMESSMNLRNSINRWNIISALWLRRVCYERVSWNPTLASFLLSAWWHGFYPGYYLCFLHFGISLMAAKKMRRWCNPFFTGHGPVLKWTYHIATWVLTQVYVAYCSLQLVLLWPSDVWTFCSYHYFVPSLAPLLVLLLVPSRQSQRPQGLT
;
A
#
# COMPACT_ATOMS: atom_id res chain seq x y z
N MET A 1 -18.10 -0.66 -6.43
CA MET A 1 -18.50 0.27 -5.34
C MET A 1 -17.31 0.69 -4.45
N MET A 2 -16.48 -0.25 -3.96
CA MET A 2 -15.37 0.06 -3.04
C MET A 2 -14.31 1.03 -3.61
N ILE A 3 -13.91 0.87 -4.87
CA ILE A 3 -12.96 1.79 -5.53
C ILE A 3 -13.55 3.19 -5.71
N LEU A 4 -14.86 3.28 -6.00
CA LEU A 4 -15.53 4.56 -6.09
C LEU A 4 -15.45 5.32 -4.76
N VAL A 5 -15.63 4.66 -3.61
CA VAL A 5 -15.44 5.29 -2.29
C VAL A 5 -14.03 5.88 -2.13
N GLN A 6 -12.99 5.18 -2.63
CA GLN A 6 -11.62 5.71 -2.61
C GLN A 6 -11.52 6.99 -3.45
N LYS A 7 -12.01 6.95 -4.69
CA LYS A 7 -12.01 8.12 -5.59
C LYS A 7 -12.79 9.31 -5.01
N LEU A 8 -14.01 9.06 -4.54
CA LEU A 8 -14.89 10.08 -3.96
C LEU A 8 -14.27 10.76 -2.75
N SER A 9 -13.54 10.01 -1.91
CA SER A 9 -12.88 10.55 -0.72
C SER A 9 -11.55 11.25 -1.02
N LEU A 10 -10.79 10.81 -2.02
CA LEU A 10 -9.50 11.42 -2.36
C LEU A 10 -9.62 12.89 -2.81
N VAL A 11 -10.65 13.21 -3.60
CA VAL A 11 -10.85 14.57 -4.16
C VAL A 11 -11.00 15.65 -3.07
N PRO A 12 -11.97 15.58 -2.14
CA PRO A 12 -12.14 16.62 -1.13
C PRO A 12 -10.91 16.78 -0.24
N PHE A 13 -10.22 15.68 0.04
CA PHE A 13 -8.97 15.71 0.78
C PHE A 13 -7.81 16.37 0.03
N ALA A 14 -7.73 16.19 -1.29
CA ALA A 14 -6.73 16.86 -2.13
C ALA A 14 -7.03 18.36 -2.30
N VAL A 15 -8.30 18.75 -2.35
CA VAL A 15 -8.74 20.16 -2.34
C VAL A 15 -8.38 20.83 -1.01
N HIS A 16 -8.70 20.20 0.12
CA HIS A 16 -8.35 20.69 1.45
C HIS A 16 -6.83 20.88 1.61
N ASP A 17 -6.02 19.92 1.14
CA ASP A 17 -4.57 20.06 1.16
C ASP A 17 -4.12 21.26 0.29
N GLY A 18 -4.79 21.54 -0.84
CA GLY A 18 -4.56 22.73 -1.66
C GLY A 18 -4.84 24.05 -0.93
N GLU A 19 -5.98 24.13 -0.23
CA GLU A 19 -6.37 25.31 0.56
C GLU A 19 -5.35 25.63 1.67
N LEU A 20 -4.89 24.59 2.38
CA LEU A 20 -3.83 24.74 3.40
C LEU A 20 -2.53 25.29 2.81
N SER A 21 -2.17 24.87 1.59
CA SER A 21 -0.98 25.39 0.91
C SER A 21 -1.11 26.89 0.61
N VAL A 22 -2.27 27.34 0.15
CA VAL A 22 -2.50 28.77 -0.16
C VAL A 22 -2.46 29.59 1.13
N ALA A 23 -3.15 29.15 2.18
CA ALA A 23 -3.18 29.83 3.47
C ALA A 23 -1.78 30.00 4.09
N CYS A 24 -0.92 28.98 3.96
CA CYS A 24 0.47 29.04 4.41
C CYS A 24 1.29 30.10 3.67
N ILE A 25 1.15 30.18 2.33
CA ILE A 25 1.83 31.19 1.50
C ILE A 25 1.38 32.59 1.90
N THR A 26 0.07 32.81 2.04
CA THR A 26 -0.48 34.12 2.43
C THR A 26 0.01 34.56 3.82
N CYS A 27 0.14 33.64 4.78
CA CYS A 27 0.70 33.95 6.11
C CYS A 27 2.19 34.29 6.05
N CYS A 28 2.99 33.56 5.27
CA CYS A 28 4.44 33.80 5.15
C CYS A 28 4.78 35.11 4.42
N CYS A 29 3.91 35.58 3.53
CA CYS A 29 4.12 36.81 2.75
C CYS A 29 3.61 38.09 3.43
N SER A 30 3.01 38.01 4.63
CA SER A 30 2.49 39.17 5.34
C SER A 30 3.46 39.65 6.43
N PRO A 31 3.93 40.92 6.42
CA PRO A 31 4.91 41.43 7.39
C PRO A 31 4.35 41.69 8.80
N THR A 32 3.11 41.32 9.09
CA THR A 32 2.42 41.63 10.36
C THR A 32 1.97 40.34 11.06
N ILE A 33 2.92 39.55 11.55
CA ILE A 33 2.63 38.25 12.17
C ILE A 33 2.42 38.42 13.67
N THR A 34 1.16 38.52 14.09
CA THR A 34 0.74 38.03 15.42
C THR A 34 -0.73 37.57 15.49
N SER A 35 -1.59 37.89 14.51
CA SER A 35 -3.04 37.57 14.62
C SER A 35 -3.56 36.44 13.73
N CYS A 36 -2.85 35.98 12.70
CA CYS A 36 -3.39 34.98 11.76
C CYS A 36 -3.54 33.56 12.34
N VAL A 37 -3.06 33.29 13.57
CA VAL A 37 -3.15 31.97 14.20
C VAL A 37 -4.53 31.69 14.84
N SER A 38 -5.40 32.71 15.00
CA SER A 38 -6.63 32.55 15.80
C SER A 38 -7.95 32.37 15.03
N GLY A 39 -7.93 32.32 13.69
CA GLY A 39 -9.16 32.34 12.88
C GLY A 39 -9.63 31.04 12.24
N MET A 40 -8.75 30.03 12.10
CA MET A 40 -9.10 28.73 11.50
C MET A 40 -8.59 27.62 12.41
N GLY A 41 -9.51 26.96 13.11
CA GLY A 41 -9.20 25.89 14.03
C GLY A 41 -8.49 24.73 13.34
N GLY A 42 -7.17 24.61 13.53
CA GLY A 42 -6.40 23.45 13.14
C GLY A 42 -4.91 23.78 13.08
N ASN A 43 -4.11 23.08 13.91
CA ASN A 43 -2.64 23.11 13.86
C ASN A 43 -2.14 23.00 12.40
N SER A 44 -1.73 24.12 11.79
CA SER A 44 -1.30 24.17 10.40
C SER A 44 0.08 23.54 10.24
N ARG A 45 0.10 22.21 10.23
CA ARG A 45 1.30 21.43 9.91
C ARG A 45 1.60 21.60 8.42
N PRO A 46 2.86 21.85 8.03
CA PRO A 46 3.23 21.89 6.62
C PRO A 46 2.87 20.56 5.93
N LEU A 47 2.41 20.66 4.69
CA LEU A 47 2.08 19.49 3.87
C LEU A 47 3.31 18.61 3.70
N ASN A 48 3.10 17.29 3.72
CA ASN A 48 4.17 16.37 3.39
C ASN A 48 4.37 16.27 1.86
N LYS A 49 5.47 15.64 1.43
CA LYS A 49 5.83 15.54 0.01
C LYS A 49 4.74 14.91 -0.89
N ASP A 50 4.02 13.91 -0.40
CA ASP A 50 2.94 13.27 -1.17
C ASP A 50 1.73 14.21 -1.26
N GLN A 51 1.33 14.85 -0.15
CA GLN A 51 0.25 15.83 -0.16
C GLN A 51 0.56 17.02 -1.07
N GLU A 52 1.79 17.53 -1.02
CA GLU A 52 2.24 18.63 -1.86
C GLU A 52 2.21 18.26 -3.35
N LYS A 53 2.57 17.02 -3.70
CA LYS A 53 2.49 16.51 -5.08
C LYS A 53 1.05 16.35 -5.56
N GLN A 54 0.14 15.94 -4.68
CA GLN A 54 -1.20 15.48 -5.05
C GLN A 54 -2.31 16.50 -4.78
N LYS A 55 -1.99 17.65 -4.18
CA LYS A 55 -2.96 18.71 -3.88
C LYS A 55 -3.61 19.25 -5.15
N LEU A 56 -4.86 19.68 -5.02
CA LEU A 56 -5.59 20.37 -6.07
C LEU A 56 -5.68 21.86 -5.72
N THR A 57 -5.20 22.72 -6.61
CA THR A 57 -5.24 24.18 -6.43
C THR A 57 -6.62 24.77 -6.72
N SER A 58 -7.48 24.03 -7.43
CA SER A 58 -8.85 24.39 -7.76
C SER A 58 -9.75 23.16 -7.67
N VAL A 59 -11.03 23.39 -7.41
CA VAL A 59 -12.04 22.34 -7.43
C VAL A 59 -12.24 21.87 -8.88
N PRO A 60 -12.18 20.56 -9.18
CA PRO A 60 -12.44 20.06 -10.52
C PRO A 60 -13.88 20.35 -10.97
N SER A 61 -14.07 20.58 -12.25
CA SER A 61 -15.39 20.67 -12.88
C SER A 61 -16.17 19.35 -12.71
N VAL A 62 -17.49 19.42 -12.87
CA VAL A 62 -18.35 18.23 -12.83
C VAL A 62 -17.92 17.20 -13.87
N LEU A 63 -17.52 17.64 -15.07
CA LEU A 63 -17.08 16.73 -16.14
C LEU A 63 -15.79 16.01 -15.77
N GLU A 64 -14.78 16.73 -15.26
CA GLU A 64 -13.52 16.14 -14.82
C GLU A 64 -13.74 15.15 -13.66
N TYR A 65 -14.57 15.52 -12.69
CA TYR A 65 -14.90 14.67 -11.56
C TYR A 65 -15.61 13.38 -11.98
N MET A 66 -16.59 13.48 -12.88
CA MET A 66 -17.32 12.32 -13.39
C MET A 66 -16.42 11.44 -14.27
N SER A 67 -15.55 12.05 -15.10
CA SER A 67 -14.52 11.34 -15.87
C SER A 67 -13.59 10.54 -14.95
N TYR A 68 -13.14 11.13 -13.85
CA TYR A 68 -12.32 10.44 -12.85
C TYR A 68 -13.05 9.28 -12.17
N CYS A 69 -14.27 9.53 -11.68
CA CYS A 69 -15.07 8.52 -10.97
C CYS A 69 -15.38 7.32 -11.86
N PHE A 70 -15.81 7.58 -13.09
CA PHE A 70 -16.27 6.57 -14.05
C PHE A 70 -15.24 6.20 -15.12
N ASN A 71 -13.96 6.52 -14.90
CA ASN A 71 -12.87 6.10 -15.78
C ASN A 71 -12.94 4.59 -16.01
N PHE A 72 -13.18 4.19 -17.26
CA PHE A 72 -13.49 2.81 -17.67
C PHE A 72 -12.40 1.82 -17.21
N HIS A 73 -11.13 2.23 -17.28
CA HIS A 73 -9.98 1.40 -16.91
C HIS A 73 -9.95 1.03 -15.42
N SER A 74 -10.62 1.80 -14.56
CA SER A 74 -10.51 1.68 -13.10
C SER A 74 -11.86 1.61 -12.37
N VAL A 75 -12.98 1.46 -13.08
CA VAL A 75 -14.32 1.52 -12.47
C VAL A 75 -14.70 0.26 -11.68
N LEU A 76 -14.29 -0.93 -12.13
CA LEU A 76 -14.71 -2.21 -11.52
C LEU A 76 -13.79 -2.63 -10.37
N VAL A 77 -12.49 -2.80 -10.64
CA VAL A 77 -11.52 -3.33 -9.68
C VAL A 77 -10.44 -2.31 -9.30
N GLY A 78 -10.35 -1.21 -10.05
CA GLY A 78 -9.36 -0.15 -9.85
C GLY A 78 -7.96 -0.58 -10.27
N PRO A 79 -7.12 0.41 -10.58
CA PRO A 79 -6.42 1.11 -9.51
C PRO A 79 -6.97 2.52 -9.39
N SER A 80 -7.14 2.99 -8.15
CA SER A 80 -7.52 4.37 -7.88
C SER A 80 -6.29 5.29 -7.93
N VAL A 81 -5.88 5.74 -9.12
CA VAL A 81 -4.93 6.87 -9.25
C VAL A 81 -5.51 8.12 -8.58
N THR A 82 -4.70 9.13 -8.29
CA THR A 82 -5.23 10.40 -7.74
C THR A 82 -5.97 11.20 -8.82
N MET A 83 -6.77 12.17 -8.39
CA MET A 83 -7.42 13.10 -9.31
C MET A 83 -6.41 13.89 -10.13
N ARG A 84 -5.30 14.32 -9.51
CA ARG A 84 -4.21 15.03 -10.20
C ARG A 84 -3.60 14.16 -11.30
N GLU A 85 -3.25 12.92 -10.97
CA GLU A 85 -2.69 11.95 -11.92
C GLU A 85 -3.66 11.63 -13.06
N HIS A 86 -4.98 11.56 -12.77
CA HIS A 86 -6.00 11.38 -13.79
C HIS A 86 -6.10 12.58 -14.74
N LEU A 87 -6.08 13.82 -14.22
CA LEU A 87 -6.08 15.02 -15.05
C LEU A 87 -4.82 15.10 -15.92
N ASP A 88 -3.65 14.83 -15.33
CA ASP A 88 -2.37 14.83 -16.06
C ASP A 88 -2.35 13.78 -17.19
N PHE A 89 -3.02 12.64 -16.99
CA PHE A 89 -3.24 11.63 -18.02
C PHE A 89 -4.19 12.11 -19.12
N MET A 90 -5.32 12.74 -18.76
CA MET A 90 -6.30 13.23 -19.74
C MET A 90 -5.74 14.37 -20.61
N ASP A 91 -4.92 15.24 -20.04
CA ASP A 91 -4.27 16.34 -20.75
C ASP A 91 -3.03 15.90 -21.55
N GLY A 92 -2.55 14.67 -21.33
CA GLY A 92 -1.28 14.17 -21.89
C GLY A 92 -0.03 14.85 -21.30
N SER A 93 -0.19 15.62 -20.22
CA SER A 93 0.90 16.36 -19.57
C SER A 93 1.88 15.42 -18.86
N ASN A 94 1.45 14.20 -18.51
CA ASN A 94 2.27 13.13 -17.95
C ASN A 94 3.49 12.79 -18.83
N PHE A 95 3.37 12.89 -20.16
CA PHE A 95 4.47 12.71 -21.10
C PHE A 95 5.37 13.95 -21.21
N SER A 96 4.80 15.15 -21.04
CA SER A 96 5.51 16.44 -21.17
C SER A 96 6.31 16.82 -19.92
N ALA A 97 5.73 16.67 -18.72
CA ALA A 97 6.38 17.01 -17.44
C ALA A 97 7.62 16.14 -17.15
N SER A 98 7.60 14.90 -17.63
CA SER A 98 8.75 13.98 -17.53
C SER A 98 9.92 14.38 -18.43
N ALA A 99 9.68 15.17 -19.48
CA ALA A 99 10.74 15.70 -20.34
C ALA A 99 11.51 16.84 -19.66
N THR A 100 10.86 17.62 -18.79
CA THR A 100 11.49 18.76 -18.10
C THR A 100 12.39 18.34 -16.94
N SER A 101 12.02 17.27 -16.21
CA SER A 101 12.85 16.76 -15.10
C SER A 101 14.19 16.15 -15.56
N SER A 102 14.25 15.63 -16.79
CA SER A 102 15.48 15.07 -17.38
C SER A 102 16.45 16.15 -17.87
N GLN A 103 15.99 17.39 -18.12
CA GLN A 103 16.82 18.47 -18.66
C GLN A 103 17.55 19.31 -17.60
N GLN A 104 17.21 19.18 -16.31
CA GLN A 104 17.89 19.94 -15.25
C GLN A 104 19.30 19.45 -14.91
N ALA A 105 19.80 18.38 -15.56
CA ALA A 105 21.14 17.85 -15.35
C ALA A 105 22.17 18.23 -16.42
N THR A 106 21.79 18.87 -17.53
CA THR A 106 22.74 19.21 -18.61
C THR A 106 22.40 20.55 -19.25
N THR A 107 23.11 21.58 -18.78
CA THR A 107 23.56 22.79 -19.49
C THR A 107 22.91 23.16 -20.82
N ASN A 108 22.26 24.34 -20.80
CA ASN A 108 22.19 25.38 -21.85
C ASN A 108 22.68 25.00 -23.25
N THR A 109 21.79 24.40 -24.06
CA THR A 109 21.86 24.55 -25.51
C THR A 109 20.45 24.71 -26.06
N SER A 110 20.18 25.89 -26.61
CA SER A 110 18.98 26.19 -27.38
C SER A 110 18.99 25.38 -28.67
N GLN A 111 18.38 24.18 -28.68
CA GLN A 111 18.18 23.40 -29.89
C GLN A 111 16.99 22.44 -29.77
N SER A 112 16.07 22.59 -30.74
CA SER A 112 15.04 21.64 -31.19
C SER A 112 14.09 21.02 -30.17
N THR A 113 12.81 21.32 -30.38
CA THR A 113 11.65 20.50 -30.00
C THR A 113 11.75 19.10 -30.61
N GLU A 114 12.65 18.24 -30.10
CA GLU A 114 12.49 16.81 -30.28
C GLU A 114 11.19 16.43 -29.58
N LYS A 115 10.15 16.14 -30.38
CA LYS A 115 8.97 15.42 -29.92
C LYS A 115 9.46 14.13 -29.27
N HIS A 116 9.61 14.13 -27.95
CA HIS A 116 9.90 12.92 -27.19
C HIS A 116 8.88 11.86 -27.60
N LYS A 117 9.37 10.81 -28.26
CA LYS A 117 8.54 9.72 -28.77
C LYS A 117 7.83 9.06 -27.59
N GLU A 118 6.51 8.96 -27.67
CA GLU A 118 5.71 8.26 -26.68
C GLU A 118 6.31 6.88 -26.40
N PRO A 119 6.57 6.53 -25.13
CA PRO A 119 7.14 5.24 -24.80
C PRO A 119 6.18 4.12 -25.19
N SER A 120 6.73 3.03 -25.71
CA SER A 120 5.90 1.87 -26.09
C SER A 120 5.26 1.23 -24.86
N TYR A 121 3.92 1.20 -24.86
CA TYR A 121 3.10 0.55 -23.82
C TYR A 121 2.94 -0.97 -24.04
N LEU A 122 3.26 -1.48 -25.23
CA LEU A 122 3.02 -2.89 -25.58
C LEU A 122 3.82 -3.85 -24.70
N TYR A 123 5.11 -3.57 -24.50
CA TYR A 123 5.98 -4.42 -23.67
C TYR A 123 5.48 -4.54 -22.21
N PRO A 124 5.25 -3.44 -21.46
CA PRO A 124 4.73 -3.53 -20.09
C PRO A 124 3.34 -4.15 -20.03
N ALA A 125 2.42 -3.78 -20.94
CA ALA A 125 1.07 -4.33 -20.98
C ALA A 125 1.09 -5.86 -21.22
N CYS A 126 1.81 -6.34 -22.24
CA CYS A 126 1.91 -7.77 -22.54
C CYS A 126 2.61 -8.55 -21.42
N THR A 127 3.67 -7.99 -20.82
CA THR A 127 4.36 -8.64 -19.69
C THR A 127 3.41 -8.84 -18.51
N LYS A 128 2.64 -7.82 -18.15
CA LYS A 128 1.66 -7.90 -17.06
C LYS A 128 0.50 -8.85 -17.39
N LEU A 129 0.08 -8.90 -18.65
CA LEU A 129 -0.92 -9.86 -19.13
C LEU A 129 -0.43 -11.31 -18.96
N LEU A 130 0.80 -11.60 -19.36
CA LEU A 130 1.39 -12.93 -19.20
C LEU A 130 1.50 -13.33 -17.72
N ILE A 131 1.90 -12.40 -16.85
CA ILE A 131 1.90 -12.62 -15.39
C ILE A 131 0.49 -12.93 -14.89
N ALA A 132 -0.53 -12.17 -15.35
CA ALA A 132 -1.91 -12.40 -14.98
C ALA A 132 -2.38 -13.80 -15.40
N LEU A 133 -2.13 -14.20 -16.65
CA LEU A 133 -2.47 -15.52 -17.17
C LEU A 133 -1.75 -16.64 -16.40
N GLY A 134 -0.49 -16.44 -16.02
CA GLY A 134 0.25 -17.37 -15.17
C GLY A 134 -0.41 -17.59 -13.80
N PHE A 135 -0.82 -16.51 -13.12
CA PHE A 135 -1.56 -16.63 -11.85
C PHE A 135 -2.96 -17.19 -12.02
N CYS A 136 -3.63 -16.92 -13.13
CA CYS A 136 -4.92 -17.51 -13.47
C CYS A 136 -4.80 -19.03 -13.61
N ALA A 137 -3.84 -19.49 -14.42
CA ALA A 137 -3.57 -20.92 -14.62
C ALA A 137 -3.20 -21.60 -13.29
N LEU A 138 -2.32 -20.99 -12.50
CA LEU A 138 -1.96 -21.50 -11.17
C LEU A 138 -3.16 -21.60 -10.23
N TYR A 139 -4.02 -20.57 -10.20
CA TYR A 139 -5.23 -20.58 -9.38
C TYR A 139 -6.23 -21.65 -9.81
N VAL A 140 -6.54 -21.74 -11.11
CA VAL A 140 -7.46 -22.74 -11.66
C VAL A 140 -6.96 -24.16 -11.40
N TYR A 141 -5.66 -24.42 -11.62
CA TYR A 141 -5.08 -25.74 -11.33
C TYR A 141 -5.09 -26.07 -9.83
N SER A 142 -4.98 -25.06 -8.96
CA SER A 142 -4.88 -25.24 -7.52
C SER A 142 -6.21 -25.13 -6.78
N VAL A 143 -7.31 -24.79 -7.47
CA VAL A 143 -8.58 -24.45 -6.83
C VAL A 143 -9.15 -25.67 -6.10
N ASP A 144 -9.04 -26.88 -6.63
CA ASP A 144 -9.59 -28.04 -5.92
C ASP A 144 -8.86 -28.33 -4.59
N TYR A 145 -7.66 -27.78 -4.43
CA TYR A 145 -6.84 -27.89 -3.21
C TYR A 145 -7.07 -26.75 -2.19
N HIS A 146 -7.94 -25.76 -2.50
CA HIS A 146 -8.19 -24.59 -1.62
C HIS A 146 -9.37 -24.77 -0.64
N THR A 147 -10.08 -25.89 -0.68
CA THR A 147 -11.31 -26.17 0.10
C THR A 147 -11.07 -27.24 1.18
N PRO A 148 -11.87 -27.29 2.27
CA PRO A 148 -11.34 -27.38 3.62
C PRO A 148 -10.63 -28.68 3.90
N PHE A 149 -9.38 -28.58 4.36
CA PHE A 149 -8.74 -29.68 5.06
C PHE A 149 -9.58 -30.04 6.28
N PRO A 150 -9.88 -31.33 6.50
CA PRO A 150 -10.60 -31.74 7.69
C PRO A 150 -9.84 -31.25 8.94
N ILE A 151 -10.61 -30.70 9.88
CA ILE A 151 -10.10 -30.31 11.19
C ILE A 151 -9.76 -31.60 11.92
N ASP A 152 -8.48 -31.92 11.94
CA ASP A 152 -7.96 -33.11 12.60
C ASP A 152 -6.98 -32.66 13.69
N PRO A 153 -7.39 -32.73 14.98
CA PRO A 153 -6.54 -32.36 16.10
C PRO A 153 -5.22 -33.13 16.16
N SER A 154 -5.16 -34.34 15.59
CA SER A 154 -3.98 -35.22 15.63
C SER A 154 -2.86 -34.77 14.68
N VAL A 155 -3.17 -33.91 13.70
CA VAL A 155 -2.19 -33.37 12.75
C VAL A 155 -1.16 -32.53 13.50
N ASN A 156 0.13 -32.72 13.21
CA ASN A 156 1.18 -31.95 13.84
C ASN A 156 1.10 -30.45 13.47
N VAL A 157 1.62 -29.59 14.35
CA VAL A 157 1.55 -28.12 14.18
C VAL A 157 2.23 -27.66 12.90
N PHE A 158 3.34 -28.29 12.50
CA PHE A 158 4.07 -27.94 11.28
C PHE A 158 3.21 -28.12 10.03
N VAL A 159 2.51 -29.25 9.91
CA VAL A 159 1.60 -29.54 8.79
C VAL A 159 0.39 -28.62 8.83
N LYS A 160 -0.16 -28.30 10.01
CA LYS A 160 -1.22 -27.28 10.14
C LYS A 160 -0.77 -25.93 9.54
N VAL A 161 0.44 -25.47 9.91
CA VAL A 161 1.03 -24.23 9.41
C VAL A 161 1.24 -24.25 7.90
N LEU A 162 1.80 -25.35 7.38
CA LEU A 162 2.03 -25.50 5.95
C LEU A 162 0.72 -25.48 5.16
N ARG A 163 -0.32 -26.19 5.64
CA ARG A 163 -1.63 -26.25 5.00
C ARG A 163 -2.27 -24.86 4.88
N PHE A 164 -2.39 -24.11 5.98
CA PHE A 164 -3.03 -22.80 5.91
C PHE A 164 -2.19 -21.79 5.12
N SER A 165 -0.85 -21.91 5.17
CA SER A 165 0.05 -21.04 4.39
C SER A 165 -0.14 -21.27 2.88
N LEU A 166 -0.26 -22.53 2.46
CA LEU A 166 -0.54 -22.90 1.07
C LEU A 166 -1.93 -22.45 0.62
N VAL A 167 -2.98 -22.70 1.41
CA VAL A 167 -4.34 -22.24 1.10
C VAL A 167 -4.37 -20.73 0.94
N CYS A 168 -3.73 -20.01 1.87
CA CYS A 168 -3.66 -18.56 1.78
C CYS A 168 -2.92 -18.10 0.51
N PHE A 169 -1.82 -18.77 0.12
CA PHE A 169 -1.11 -18.45 -1.11
C PHE A 169 -1.96 -18.69 -2.36
N ILE A 170 -2.69 -19.81 -2.44
CA ILE A 170 -3.61 -20.09 -3.56
C ILE A 170 -4.70 -19.00 -3.63
N ILE A 171 -5.28 -18.62 -2.48
CA ILE A 171 -6.24 -17.50 -2.40
C ILE A 171 -5.58 -16.20 -2.85
N ARG A 172 -4.33 -15.91 -2.49
CA ARG A 172 -3.60 -14.71 -2.96
C ARG A 172 -3.39 -14.72 -4.47
N CYS A 173 -3.17 -15.87 -5.10
CA CYS A 173 -2.99 -15.98 -6.55
C CYS A 173 -4.18 -15.42 -7.33
N ARG A 174 -5.41 -15.61 -6.84
CA ARG A 174 -6.62 -15.00 -7.45
C ARG A 174 -6.56 -13.47 -7.48
N PHE A 175 -5.95 -12.87 -6.45
CA PHE A 175 -5.77 -11.43 -6.35
C PHE A 175 -4.58 -10.95 -7.19
N TYR A 176 -3.48 -11.71 -7.24
CA TYR A 176 -2.37 -11.40 -8.15
C TYR A 176 -2.82 -11.43 -9.61
N PHE A 177 -3.68 -12.39 -9.99
CA PHE A 177 -4.31 -12.42 -11.30
C PHE A 177 -5.05 -11.11 -11.60
N ILE A 178 -6.02 -10.72 -10.75
CA ILE A 178 -6.84 -9.55 -11.05
C ILE A 178 -6.04 -8.25 -11.00
N PHE A 179 -5.07 -8.13 -10.07
CA PHE A 179 -4.20 -6.96 -10.00
C PHE A 179 -3.27 -6.85 -11.21
N ALA A 180 -2.69 -7.96 -11.68
CA ALA A 180 -1.85 -8.00 -12.86
C ALA A 180 -2.64 -7.69 -14.14
N LEU A 181 -3.85 -8.25 -14.27
CA LEU A 181 -4.72 -8.00 -15.42
C LEU A 181 -5.10 -6.52 -15.51
N ASN A 182 -5.47 -5.94 -14.38
CA ASN A 182 -5.85 -4.54 -14.31
C ASN A 182 -4.65 -3.58 -14.58
N ASP A 183 -3.45 -3.93 -14.09
CA ASP A 183 -2.22 -3.20 -14.40
C ASP A 183 -1.88 -3.29 -15.90
N SER A 184 -2.09 -4.46 -16.52
CA SER A 184 -1.96 -4.64 -17.97
C SER A 184 -2.91 -3.71 -18.75
N VAL A 185 -4.20 -3.68 -18.40
CA VAL A 185 -5.20 -2.80 -19.04
C VAL A 185 -4.85 -1.32 -18.85
N SER A 186 -4.43 -0.93 -17.65
CA SER A 186 -4.05 0.46 -17.35
C SER A 186 -2.81 0.89 -18.15
N ASN A 187 -1.83 0.00 -18.31
CA ASN A 187 -0.65 0.26 -19.15
C ASN A 187 -1.02 0.32 -20.63
N ALA A 188 -1.88 -0.59 -21.12
CA ALA A 188 -2.35 -0.58 -22.50
C ALA A 188 -3.08 0.72 -22.87
N ALA A 189 -3.77 1.33 -21.91
CA ALA A 189 -4.44 2.62 -22.05
C ALA A 189 -3.52 3.85 -21.87
N GLY A 190 -2.24 3.65 -21.51
CA GLY A 190 -1.31 4.75 -21.22
C GLY A 190 -1.35 5.28 -19.78
N LEU A 191 -2.39 4.96 -19.01
CA LEU A 191 -2.58 5.45 -17.63
C LEU A 191 -1.49 5.00 -16.66
N GLY A 192 -0.83 3.87 -16.92
CA GLY A 192 0.21 3.36 -16.02
C GLY A 192 1.57 4.06 -16.12
N PHE A 193 1.75 5.03 -17.02
CA PHE A 193 3.03 5.73 -17.20
C PHE A 193 3.35 6.67 -16.03
N GLU A 194 4.51 6.48 -15.39
CA GLU A 194 4.96 7.24 -14.20
C GLU A 194 6.06 8.27 -14.54
N GLY A 195 6.61 8.23 -15.75
CA GLY A 195 7.77 9.03 -16.16
C GLY A 195 9.00 8.17 -16.49
N TYR A 196 10.20 8.74 -16.36
CA TYR A 196 11.45 8.05 -16.67
C TYR A 196 12.30 7.75 -15.42
N ASP A 197 13.11 6.70 -15.47
CA ASP A 197 14.13 6.43 -14.46
C ASP A 197 15.40 7.27 -14.65
N GLU A 198 16.36 7.16 -13.71
CA GLU A 198 17.66 7.84 -13.77
C GLU A 198 18.49 7.46 -15.03
N ARG A 199 18.12 6.36 -15.70
CA ARG A 199 18.74 5.89 -16.95
C ARG A 199 17.88 6.23 -18.18
N ASN A 200 16.93 7.14 -18.03
CA ASN A 200 15.99 7.58 -19.06
C ASN A 200 15.13 6.45 -19.67
N ARG A 201 14.81 5.41 -18.89
CA ARG A 201 13.91 4.32 -19.32
C ARG A 201 12.50 4.58 -18.81
N PRO A 202 11.46 4.31 -19.60
CA PRO A 202 10.08 4.58 -19.20
C PRO A 202 9.65 3.66 -18.06
N LYS A 203 9.03 4.25 -17.03
CA LYS A 203 8.43 3.57 -15.89
C LYS A 203 6.93 3.43 -16.09
N TRP A 204 6.45 2.21 -15.91
CA TRP A 204 5.06 1.82 -16.07
C TRP A 204 4.50 1.28 -14.75
N GLY A 205 4.56 2.13 -13.73
CA GLY A 205 4.25 1.80 -12.33
C GLY A 205 3.14 2.63 -11.69
N LEU A 206 2.59 3.64 -12.39
CA LEU A 206 1.64 4.60 -11.79
C LEU A 206 0.36 3.89 -11.29
N ALA A 207 -0.11 2.91 -12.06
CA ALA A 207 -1.30 2.12 -11.79
C ALA A 207 -1.01 0.79 -11.05
N GLN A 208 0.25 0.54 -10.65
CA GLN A 208 0.65 -0.76 -10.11
C GLN A 208 0.13 -0.97 -8.67
N ASN A 209 -0.87 -1.86 -8.53
CA ASN A 209 -1.50 -2.14 -7.23
C ASN A 209 -0.85 -3.27 -6.42
N TYR A 210 0.18 -3.93 -6.95
CA TYR A 210 0.75 -5.14 -6.35
C TYR A 210 2.24 -5.28 -6.64
N ASP A 211 2.95 -5.92 -5.72
CA ASP A 211 4.31 -6.42 -5.94
C ASP A 211 4.42 -7.85 -5.37
N THR A 212 4.24 -8.84 -6.24
CA THR A 212 4.23 -10.25 -5.86
C THR A 212 5.56 -10.70 -5.29
N VAL A 213 6.68 -10.38 -5.96
CA VAL A 213 8.01 -10.84 -5.53
C VAL A 213 8.33 -10.25 -4.17
N GLY A 214 8.14 -8.94 -4.01
CA GLY A 214 8.41 -8.30 -2.74
C GLY A 214 7.42 -8.72 -1.65
N MET A 215 6.15 -9.03 -1.97
CA MET A 215 5.18 -9.56 -1.01
C MET A 215 5.59 -10.95 -0.49
N GLU A 216 5.95 -11.86 -1.39
CA GLU A 216 6.30 -13.24 -1.02
C GLU A 216 7.70 -13.36 -0.39
N SER A 217 8.60 -12.38 -0.62
CA SER A 217 9.95 -12.33 -0.05
C SER A 217 10.11 -11.38 1.15
N SER A 218 9.02 -10.79 1.65
CA SER A 218 9.09 -9.79 2.71
C SER A 218 9.52 -10.37 4.07
N MET A 219 10.60 -9.82 4.63
CA MET A 219 11.16 -10.21 5.93
C MET A 219 10.55 -9.46 7.13
N ASN A 220 9.50 -8.67 6.90
CA ASN A 220 8.72 -8.05 7.97
C ASN A 220 7.33 -7.65 7.49
N LEU A 221 6.41 -7.65 8.44
CA LEU A 221 5.00 -7.39 8.20
C LEU A 221 4.74 -6.01 7.58
N ARG A 222 5.51 -4.97 7.94
CA ARG A 222 5.37 -3.64 7.33
C ARG A 222 5.65 -3.68 5.83
N ASN A 223 6.72 -4.37 5.42
CA ASN A 223 7.07 -4.49 4.01
C ASN A 223 6.04 -5.31 3.25
N SER A 224 5.52 -6.41 3.82
CA SER A 224 4.44 -7.18 3.20
C SER A 224 3.20 -6.32 2.96
N ILE A 225 2.72 -5.61 3.99
CA ILE A 225 1.52 -4.75 3.88
C ILE A 225 1.72 -3.66 2.82
N ASN A 226 2.90 -3.04 2.76
CA ASN A 226 3.18 -1.97 1.78
C ASN A 226 3.28 -2.45 0.33
N ARG A 227 3.35 -3.77 0.08
CA ARG A 227 3.47 -4.37 -1.25
C ARG A 227 2.19 -5.07 -1.71
N TRP A 228 1.20 -5.17 -0.82
CA TRP A 228 -0.11 -5.73 -1.08
C TRP A 228 -1.15 -4.62 -1.22
N ASN A 229 -1.92 -4.62 -2.30
CA ASN A 229 -2.98 -3.64 -2.55
C ASN A 229 -2.48 -2.19 -2.31
N ILE A 230 -1.37 -1.87 -3.00
CA ILE A 230 -0.53 -0.69 -2.80
C ILE A 230 -1.36 0.60 -2.86
N ILE A 231 -2.27 0.70 -3.83
CA ILE A 231 -3.10 1.87 -4.03
C ILE A 231 -4.07 2.07 -2.87
N SER A 232 -4.68 0.99 -2.35
CA SER A 232 -5.54 1.09 -1.16
C SER A 232 -4.73 1.46 0.08
N ALA A 233 -3.49 0.96 0.21
CA ALA A 233 -2.61 1.36 1.31
C ALA A 233 -2.22 2.84 1.23
N LEU A 234 -1.95 3.37 0.03
CA LEU A 234 -1.72 4.80 -0.21
C LEU A 234 -2.98 5.64 0.06
N TRP A 235 -4.15 5.16 -0.35
CA TRP A 235 -5.43 5.79 -0.02
C TRP A 235 -5.61 5.89 1.50
N LEU A 236 -5.50 4.78 2.24
CA LEU A 236 -5.58 4.77 3.72
C LEU A 236 -4.56 5.72 4.34
N ARG A 237 -3.35 5.76 3.79
CA ARG A 237 -2.30 6.67 4.25
C ARG A 237 -2.73 8.13 4.16
N ARG A 238 -3.22 8.52 2.98
CA ARG A 238 -3.69 9.89 2.67
C ARG A 238 -4.90 10.25 3.52
N VAL A 239 -5.94 9.44 3.50
CA VAL A 239 -7.25 9.79 4.10
C VAL A 239 -7.32 9.59 5.61
N CYS A 240 -6.45 8.75 6.19
CA CYS A 240 -6.52 8.40 7.61
C CYS A 240 -5.17 8.50 8.32
N TYR A 241 -4.17 7.73 7.91
CA TYR A 241 -2.93 7.57 8.69
C TYR A 241 -2.23 8.90 8.98
N GLU A 242 -2.10 9.76 7.97
CA GLU A 242 -1.38 11.04 8.13
C GLU A 242 -2.22 12.13 8.80
N ARG A 243 -3.52 11.90 8.96
CA ARG A 243 -4.50 12.87 9.48
C ARG A 243 -4.94 12.58 10.91
N VAL A 244 -4.79 11.35 11.38
CA VAL A 244 -5.12 10.94 12.76
C VAL A 244 -3.94 11.18 13.69
N SER A 245 -4.17 11.70 14.90
CA SER A 245 -3.11 11.99 15.89
C SER A 245 -2.86 10.89 16.92
N TRP A 246 -3.90 10.17 17.36
CA TRP A 246 -3.81 9.26 18.52
C TRP A 246 -3.15 7.91 18.18
N ASN A 247 -3.71 7.16 17.22
CA ASN A 247 -3.16 5.88 16.75
C ASN A 247 -3.43 5.71 15.25
N PRO A 248 -2.60 6.34 14.40
CA PRO A 248 -2.69 6.22 12.95
C PRO A 248 -2.81 4.79 12.43
N THR A 249 -2.07 3.85 13.05
CA THR A 249 -2.02 2.45 12.61
C THR A 249 -3.36 1.78 12.83
N LEU A 250 -3.89 1.83 14.07
CA LEU A 250 -5.15 1.19 14.40
C LEU A 250 -6.33 1.85 13.66
N ALA A 251 -6.34 3.19 13.59
CA ALA A 251 -7.37 3.91 12.84
C ALA A 251 -7.39 3.52 11.36
N SER A 252 -6.23 3.36 10.72
CA SER A 252 -6.14 2.94 9.32
C SER A 252 -6.65 1.51 9.12
N PHE A 253 -6.34 0.60 10.03
CA PHE A 253 -6.83 -0.79 9.95
C PHE A 253 -8.34 -0.90 10.21
N LEU A 254 -8.89 -0.10 11.14
CA LEU A 254 -10.33 -0.03 11.36
C LEU A 254 -11.05 0.56 10.14
N LEU A 255 -10.50 1.62 9.55
CA LEU A 255 -11.02 2.18 8.30
C LEU A 255 -10.96 1.17 7.16
N SER A 256 -9.87 0.39 7.07
CA SER A 256 -9.73 -0.70 6.11
C SER A 256 -10.81 -1.77 6.31
N ALA A 257 -11.09 -2.17 7.56
CA ALA A 257 -12.15 -3.13 7.86
C ALA A 257 -13.51 -2.64 7.38
N TRP A 258 -13.85 -1.40 7.74
CA TRP A 258 -15.11 -0.78 7.34
C TRP A 258 -15.22 -0.66 5.81
N TRP A 259 -14.14 -0.30 5.13
CA TRP A 259 -14.10 -0.22 3.67
C TRP A 259 -14.37 -1.58 3.01
N HIS A 260 -13.88 -2.68 3.60
CA HIS A 260 -14.14 -4.04 3.12
C HIS A 260 -15.59 -4.49 3.34
N GLY A 261 -16.26 -3.98 4.38
CA GLY A 261 -17.68 -4.20 4.64
C GLY A 261 -18.00 -4.48 6.11
N PHE A 262 -19.21 -4.97 6.37
CA PHE A 262 -19.74 -5.13 7.73
C PHE A 262 -19.64 -6.56 8.28
N TYR A 263 -19.02 -7.50 7.55
CA TYR A 263 -18.81 -8.85 8.04
C TYR A 263 -17.82 -8.85 9.21
N PRO A 264 -18.13 -9.50 10.36
CA PRO A 264 -17.26 -9.49 11.53
C PRO A 264 -15.83 -10.00 11.27
N GLY A 265 -15.66 -10.97 10.36
CA GLY A 265 -14.36 -11.50 9.96
C GLY A 265 -13.39 -10.42 9.46
N TYR A 266 -13.88 -9.38 8.79
CA TYR A 266 -13.05 -8.26 8.35
C TYR A 266 -12.46 -7.51 9.53
N TYR A 267 -13.28 -7.17 10.53
CA TYR A 267 -12.81 -6.47 11.74
C TYR A 267 -11.79 -7.30 12.51
N LEU A 268 -12.02 -8.61 12.64
CA LEU A 268 -11.07 -9.53 13.27
C LEU A 268 -9.74 -9.56 12.52
N CYS A 269 -9.79 -9.73 11.19
CA CYS A 269 -8.61 -9.74 10.32
C CYS A 269 -7.77 -8.46 10.45
N PHE A 270 -8.39 -7.29 10.25
CA PHE A 270 -7.66 -6.03 10.23
C PHE A 270 -7.20 -5.58 11.61
N LEU A 271 -7.98 -5.83 12.66
CA LEU A 271 -7.53 -5.60 14.04
C LEU A 271 -6.30 -6.47 14.35
N HIS A 272 -6.34 -7.74 13.95
CA HIS A 272 -5.21 -8.64 14.12
C HIS A 272 -3.99 -8.14 13.34
N PHE A 273 -4.13 -7.75 12.07
CA PHE A 273 -3.02 -7.11 11.32
C PHE A 273 -2.48 -5.86 12.02
N GLY A 274 -3.34 -5.00 12.58
CA GLY A 274 -2.92 -3.81 13.31
C GLY A 274 -2.09 -4.11 14.55
N ILE A 275 -2.57 -5.01 15.39
CA ILE A 275 -1.86 -5.46 16.61
C ILE A 275 -0.54 -6.13 16.22
N SER A 276 -0.57 -7.05 15.26
CA SER A 276 0.63 -7.74 14.75
C SER A 276 1.65 -6.78 14.15
N LEU A 277 1.23 -5.73 13.45
CA LEU A 277 2.14 -4.73 12.90
C LEU A 277 2.82 -3.93 14.01
N MET A 278 2.08 -3.52 15.05
CA MET A 278 2.64 -2.81 16.20
C MET A 278 3.64 -3.70 16.95
N ALA A 279 3.27 -4.96 17.20
CA ALA A 279 4.12 -5.96 17.82
C ALA A 279 5.40 -6.22 17.02
N ALA A 280 5.27 -6.46 15.70
CA ALA A 280 6.39 -6.71 14.81
C ALA A 280 7.36 -5.52 14.74
N LYS A 281 6.85 -4.28 14.72
CA LYS A 281 7.69 -3.07 14.78
C LYS A 281 8.45 -2.97 16.12
N LYS A 282 7.83 -3.36 17.23
CA LYS A 282 8.45 -3.36 18.57
C LYS A 282 9.53 -4.44 18.66
N MET A 283 9.18 -5.68 18.31
CA MET A 283 10.08 -6.84 18.30
C MET A 283 11.28 -6.59 17.40
N ARG A 284 11.08 -6.11 16.17
CA ARG A 284 12.19 -5.84 15.24
C ARG A 284 13.16 -4.81 15.79
N ARG A 285 12.68 -3.72 16.40
CA ARG A 285 13.55 -2.72 17.04
C ARG A 285 14.38 -3.30 18.18
N TRP A 286 13.81 -4.25 18.92
CA TRP A 286 14.49 -4.91 20.03
C TRP A 286 15.50 -5.97 19.55
N CYS A 287 15.09 -6.87 18.65
CA CYS A 287 15.93 -7.97 18.14
C CYS A 287 17.03 -7.52 17.18
N ASN A 288 16.74 -6.61 16.25
CA ASN A 288 17.63 -6.34 15.11
C ASN A 288 19.09 -6.04 15.49
N PRO A 289 19.40 -5.23 16.52
CA PRO A 289 20.77 -4.98 16.95
C PRO A 289 21.57 -6.24 17.31
N PHE A 290 20.92 -7.28 17.82
CA PHE A 290 21.59 -8.52 18.24
C PHE A 290 21.98 -9.42 17.06
N PHE A 291 21.36 -9.26 15.89
CA PHE A 291 21.55 -10.18 14.76
C PHE A 291 22.23 -9.53 13.55
N THR A 292 22.08 -8.21 13.35
CA THR A 292 22.58 -7.55 12.14
C THR A 292 24.02 -7.06 12.22
N GLY A 293 24.58 -6.92 13.44
CA GLY A 293 25.96 -6.47 13.66
C GLY A 293 27.01 -7.59 13.77
N HIS A 294 26.59 -8.85 13.66
CA HIS A 294 27.45 -10.02 13.82
C HIS A 294 27.74 -10.69 12.46
N GLY A 295 28.49 -11.79 12.46
CA GLY A 295 28.94 -12.50 11.26
C GLY A 295 27.82 -12.90 10.27
N PRO A 296 28.16 -13.16 8.99
CA PRO A 296 27.19 -13.29 7.91
C PRO A 296 26.18 -14.42 8.12
N VAL A 297 26.59 -15.53 8.74
CA VAL A 297 25.72 -16.68 9.00
C VAL A 297 24.56 -16.30 9.92
N LEU A 298 24.83 -15.60 11.03
CA LEU A 298 23.80 -15.20 12.00
C LEU A 298 22.81 -14.20 11.41
N LYS A 299 23.30 -13.29 10.55
CA LYS A 299 22.45 -12.35 9.83
C LYS A 299 21.51 -13.06 8.86
N TRP A 300 22.04 -14.02 8.09
CA TRP A 300 21.24 -14.79 7.13
C TRP A 300 20.21 -15.69 7.81
N THR A 301 20.57 -16.38 8.90
CA THR A 301 19.60 -17.18 9.67
C THR A 301 18.48 -16.32 10.25
N TYR A 302 18.81 -15.14 10.79
CA TYR A 302 17.81 -14.16 11.24
C TYR A 302 16.90 -13.68 10.10
N HIS A 303 17.44 -13.42 8.91
CA HIS A 303 16.63 -13.02 7.75
C HIS A 303 15.68 -14.12 7.29
N ILE A 304 16.14 -15.37 7.22
CA ILE A 304 15.29 -16.52 6.86
C ILE A 304 14.21 -16.74 7.92
N ALA A 305 14.57 -16.71 9.21
CA ALA A 305 13.62 -16.89 10.30
C ALA A 305 12.54 -15.79 10.30
N THR A 306 12.92 -14.53 10.11
CA THR A 306 11.96 -13.41 10.06
C THR A 306 11.11 -13.43 8.80
N TRP A 307 11.63 -13.91 7.67
CA TRP A 307 10.85 -14.16 6.46
C TRP A 307 9.79 -15.22 6.68
N VAL A 308 10.17 -16.42 7.15
CA VAL A 308 9.22 -17.51 7.42
C VAL A 308 8.14 -17.04 8.40
N LEU A 309 8.54 -16.41 9.51
CA LEU A 309 7.60 -15.89 10.50
C LEU A 309 6.65 -14.84 9.90
N THR A 310 7.15 -13.94 9.06
CA THR A 310 6.33 -12.93 8.39
C THR A 310 5.30 -13.58 7.48
N GLN A 311 5.69 -14.54 6.64
CA GLN A 311 4.77 -15.21 5.72
C GLN A 311 3.70 -16.01 6.47
N VAL A 312 4.06 -16.68 7.56
CA VAL A 312 3.10 -17.39 8.44
C VAL A 312 2.08 -16.42 9.04
N TYR A 313 2.52 -15.28 9.57
CA TYR A 313 1.62 -14.27 10.12
C TYR A 313 0.72 -13.63 9.06
N VAL A 314 1.29 -13.28 7.91
CA VAL A 314 0.51 -12.76 6.78
C VAL A 314 -0.56 -13.76 6.38
N ALA A 315 -0.23 -15.04 6.29
CA ALA A 315 -1.18 -16.07 5.91
C ALA A 315 -2.29 -16.25 6.96
N TYR A 316 -1.92 -16.33 8.24
CA TYR A 316 -2.86 -16.48 9.35
C TYR A 316 -3.83 -15.30 9.46
N CYS A 317 -3.32 -14.07 9.36
CA CYS A 317 -4.16 -12.88 9.39
C CYS A 317 -5.05 -12.80 8.15
N SER A 318 -4.51 -13.03 6.95
CA SER A 318 -5.27 -12.92 5.70
C SER A 318 -6.41 -13.94 5.59
N LEU A 319 -6.26 -15.15 6.16
CA LEU A 319 -7.33 -16.13 6.13
C LEU A 319 -8.57 -15.67 6.90
N GLN A 320 -8.42 -14.88 7.95
CA GLN A 320 -9.56 -14.31 8.66
C GLN A 320 -10.38 -13.36 7.77
N LEU A 321 -9.79 -12.78 6.71
CA LEU A 321 -10.51 -11.97 5.74
C LEU A 321 -11.54 -12.80 4.94
N VAL A 322 -11.22 -14.07 4.66
CA VAL A 322 -12.12 -14.96 3.90
C VAL A 322 -13.08 -15.72 4.82
N LEU A 323 -12.75 -15.86 6.11
CA LEU A 323 -13.63 -16.39 7.14
C LEU A 323 -14.54 -15.27 7.64
N LEU A 324 -15.68 -15.09 6.97
CA LEU A 324 -16.57 -13.95 7.19
C LEU A 324 -17.22 -13.92 8.59
N TRP A 325 -17.46 -15.09 9.18
CA TRP A 325 -18.19 -15.23 10.44
C TRP A 325 -17.27 -15.50 11.64
N PRO A 326 -17.63 -14.97 12.84
CA PRO A 326 -16.84 -15.19 14.06
C PRO A 326 -16.66 -16.67 14.42
N SER A 327 -17.66 -17.51 14.16
CA SER A 327 -17.59 -18.97 14.41
C SER A 327 -16.47 -19.63 13.63
N ASP A 328 -16.29 -19.24 12.36
CA ASP A 328 -15.30 -19.82 11.46
C ASP A 328 -13.92 -19.33 11.83
N VAL A 329 -13.79 -18.03 12.13
CA VAL A 329 -12.55 -17.44 12.66
C VAL A 329 -12.17 -18.09 13.98
N TRP A 330 -13.12 -18.29 14.90
CA TRP A 330 -12.89 -18.94 16.18
C TRP A 330 -12.40 -20.37 16.01
N THR A 331 -13.06 -21.14 15.15
CA THR A 331 -12.70 -22.51 14.83
C THR A 331 -11.30 -22.59 14.21
N PHE A 332 -10.98 -21.70 13.28
CA PHE A 332 -9.65 -21.61 12.70
C PHE A 332 -8.61 -21.25 13.75
N CYS A 333 -8.88 -20.26 14.60
CA CYS A 333 -7.95 -19.82 15.63
C CYS A 333 -7.72 -20.91 16.70
N SER A 334 -8.78 -21.59 17.13
CA SER A 334 -8.71 -22.66 18.13
C SER A 334 -7.98 -23.89 17.61
N TYR A 335 -8.16 -24.24 16.33
CA TYR A 335 -7.41 -25.32 15.69
C TYR A 335 -5.89 -25.10 15.68
N HIS A 336 -5.48 -23.83 15.71
CA HIS A 336 -4.08 -23.38 15.82
C HIS A 336 -3.73 -22.90 17.25
N TYR A 337 -4.49 -23.35 18.26
CA TYR A 337 -4.27 -23.09 19.69
C TYR A 337 -4.20 -21.62 20.06
N PHE A 338 -4.76 -20.72 19.25
CA PHE A 338 -4.67 -19.27 19.37
C PHE A 338 -3.23 -18.71 19.40
N VAL A 339 -2.20 -19.52 19.11
CA VAL A 339 -0.78 -19.11 19.25
C VAL A 339 -0.46 -17.87 18.41
N PRO A 340 -0.80 -17.79 17.11
CA PRO A 340 -0.52 -16.60 16.32
C PRO A 340 -1.34 -15.37 16.75
N SER A 341 -2.50 -15.58 17.41
CA SER A 341 -3.33 -14.49 17.93
C SER A 341 -2.80 -13.90 19.24
N LEU A 342 -2.27 -14.75 20.13
CA LEU A 342 -1.79 -14.32 21.45
C LEU A 342 -0.34 -13.79 21.41
N ALA A 343 0.50 -14.34 20.53
CA ALA A 343 1.91 -13.96 20.48
C ALA A 343 2.16 -12.45 20.24
N PRO A 344 1.45 -11.73 19.34
CA PRO A 344 1.59 -10.29 19.19
C PRO A 344 1.26 -9.51 20.46
N LEU A 345 0.23 -9.93 21.21
CA LEU A 345 -0.17 -9.33 22.47
C LEU A 345 0.92 -9.51 23.52
N LEU A 346 1.46 -10.73 23.64
CA LEU A 346 2.59 -11.01 24.53
C LEU A 346 3.81 -10.17 24.18
N VAL A 347 4.12 -9.98 22.90
CA VAL A 347 5.21 -9.08 22.47
C VAL A 347 4.96 -7.63 22.90
N LEU A 348 3.73 -7.14 22.74
CA LEU A 348 3.38 -5.78 23.16
C LEU A 348 3.48 -5.60 24.67
N LEU A 349 3.12 -6.63 25.46
CA LEU A 349 3.18 -6.60 26.92
C LEU A 349 4.60 -6.78 27.47
N LEU A 350 5.35 -7.77 26.96
CA LEU A 350 6.58 -8.25 27.60
C LEU A 350 7.86 -7.63 27.04
N VAL A 351 7.90 -7.25 25.75
CA VAL A 351 9.12 -6.69 25.16
C VAL A 351 9.30 -5.24 25.64
N PRO A 352 10.47 -4.83 26.14
CA PRO A 352 10.69 -3.43 26.51
C PRO A 352 10.69 -2.50 25.30
N SER A 353 10.12 -1.31 25.45
CA SER A 353 10.23 -0.27 24.44
C SER A 353 11.64 0.33 24.47
N ARG A 354 12.52 -0.08 23.54
CA ARG A 354 13.78 0.64 23.32
C ARG A 354 13.46 2.02 22.75
N GLN A 355 13.84 3.08 23.48
CA GLN A 355 13.88 4.43 22.92
C GLN A 355 14.90 4.42 21.77
N SER A 356 14.49 4.91 20.60
CA SER A 356 15.44 5.19 19.54
C SER A 356 16.39 6.25 20.08
N GLN A 357 17.66 5.93 20.29
CA GLN A 357 18.68 6.96 20.43
C GLN A 357 18.61 7.76 19.12
N ARG A 358 18.03 8.97 19.16
CA ARG A 358 18.27 9.94 18.09
C ARG A 358 19.79 10.16 18.10
N PRO A 359 20.48 10.09 16.96
CA PRO A 359 21.84 10.57 16.92
C PRO A 359 21.79 12.04 17.39
N GLN A 360 22.40 12.30 18.54
CA GLN A 360 22.64 13.67 18.98
C GLN A 360 23.47 14.31 17.87
N GLY A 361 22.98 15.42 17.33
CA GLY A 361 23.64 16.12 16.24
C GLY A 361 25.09 16.42 16.62
N LEU A 362 26.01 16.06 15.73
CA LEU A 362 27.30 16.72 15.69
C LEU A 362 27.02 18.11 15.11
N THR A 363 27.06 19.09 16.02
CA THR A 363 27.17 20.52 15.77
C THR A 363 28.35 20.86 14.88
#